data_AF-A0A3N5RQ64-F1
#
_entry.id   AF-A0A3N5RQ64-F1
#
_cell.length_a   1.000
_cell.length_b   1.000
_cell.length_c   1.000
_cell.angle_alpha   90.00
_cell.angle_beta   90.00
_cell.angle_gamma   90.00
#
_symmetry.space_group_name_H-M   'P 1'
#
loop_
_entity.id
_entity.type
_entity.pdbx_description
1 polymer ?
#
loop_
_entity_poly.entity_id
_entity_poly.type
_entity_poly.pdbx_seq_one_letter_code
_entity_poly.pdbx_strand_id
1 'polypeptide(L)'
;MTYSDQFLQEADPQNLLNTVMEQGRQIEELRQSILSMQRLSGIAAEVGDLEVNTVSFADGGGRLDDEGMQLFDAGDAVLFYDAYNKAYATLSLQRLTDAANVLRILSFTISSEDNLISNGDFETGDLSGWTVTDPNSVLSVDDVGVDSSKGLKVVSGGVGKILQSTASSFAFVVSFKFRVDSGTYGKVKVGAGFYPKEVTVAPSSGWRSCLFNIVYDPADPYLDEMYLEAFTDGVMYIDNILVRQVNSSSFGAVEISSGGLRVVEGSLSAGGFLAHPSCIWLGGRTAFSGVVSDTPTGRQDNYSPTNFGSANALLINPSIASVTITGLDAAWATTYPPQGRSVFIFNRGTTYNLLLRNENVNSSEGNRFAIGTDITIPPGRGVMVWYRNTGSSATSRWLALSV
;
A
#
# COMPACT_ATOMS: atom_id res chain seq x y z
N MET A 1 83.97 -21.91 0.24
CA MET A 1 82.66 -21.27 0.41
C MET A 1 82.92 -19.77 0.55
N THR A 2 82.96 -19.07 -0.57
CA THR A 2 83.30 -17.64 -0.68
C THR A 2 82.34 -16.99 -1.67
N TYR A 3 81.04 -17.23 -1.47
CA TYR A 3 79.97 -16.68 -2.33
C TYR A 3 79.35 -15.40 -1.76
N SER A 4 79.61 -15.01 -0.50
CA SER A 4 79.00 -13.81 0.10
C SER A 4 79.63 -12.50 -0.36
N ASP A 5 80.95 -12.50 -0.56
CA ASP A 5 81.68 -11.23 -0.78
C ASP A 5 81.66 -10.80 -2.25
N GLN A 6 81.50 -11.75 -3.18
CA GLN A 6 81.37 -11.46 -4.60
C GLN A 6 79.97 -10.93 -4.96
N PHE A 7 78.93 -11.38 -4.26
CA PHE A 7 77.56 -10.89 -4.45
C PHE A 7 77.41 -9.41 -4.06
N LEU A 8 78.13 -8.97 -3.02
CA LEU A 8 78.14 -7.57 -2.58
C LEU A 8 78.97 -6.63 -3.47
N GLN A 9 79.88 -7.16 -4.28
CA GLN A 9 80.67 -6.36 -5.23
C GLN A 9 80.00 -6.22 -6.60
N GLU A 10 79.13 -7.14 -6.98
CA GLU A 10 78.45 -7.14 -8.29
C GLU A 10 77.03 -6.53 -8.25
N ALA A 11 76.42 -6.39 -7.08
CA ALA A 11 75.10 -5.78 -6.94
C ALA A 11 75.20 -4.24 -6.99
N ASP A 12 74.69 -3.66 -8.08
CA ASP A 12 74.50 -2.21 -8.20
C ASP A 12 73.68 -1.69 -6.99
N PRO A 13 74.25 -0.79 -6.16
CA PRO A 13 73.56 -0.22 -5.01
C PRO A 13 72.19 0.38 -5.34
N GLN A 14 72.01 0.90 -6.56
CA GLN A 14 70.74 1.46 -7.00
C GLN A 14 69.67 0.38 -7.23
N ASN A 15 70.06 -0.79 -7.73
CA ASN A 15 69.14 -1.92 -7.90
C ASN A 15 68.71 -2.50 -6.55
N LEU A 16 69.63 -2.56 -5.58
CA LEU A 16 69.29 -2.95 -4.21
C LEU A 16 68.32 -1.96 -3.57
N LEU A 17 68.56 -0.66 -3.72
CA LEU A 17 67.65 0.38 -3.20
C LEU A 17 66.26 0.28 -3.84
N ASN A 18 66.18 0.13 -5.16
CA ASN A 18 64.90 -0.02 -5.86
C ASN A 18 64.14 -1.29 -5.42
N THR A 19 64.86 -2.39 -5.19
CA THR A 19 64.27 -3.65 -4.70
C THR A 19 63.69 -3.48 -3.29
N VAL A 20 64.43 -2.82 -2.39
CA VAL A 20 63.97 -2.56 -1.01
C VAL A 20 62.75 -1.63 -1.01
N MET A 21 62.74 -0.60 -1.86
CA MET A 21 61.60 0.32 -1.99
C MET A 21 60.35 -0.39 -2.52
N GLU A 22 60.50 -1.26 -3.52
CA GLU A 22 59.39 -2.03 -4.07
C GLU A 22 58.84 -3.05 -3.05
N GLN A 23 59.71 -3.73 -2.31
CA GLN A 23 59.29 -4.60 -1.21
C GLN A 23 58.56 -3.81 -0.11
N GLY A 24 59.04 -2.61 0.22
CA GLY A 24 58.37 -1.71 1.17
C GLY A 24 56.95 -1.32 0.71
N ARG A 25 56.78 -1.01 -0.58
CA ARG A 25 55.46 -0.73 -1.18
C ARG A 25 54.52 -1.92 -1.10
N GLN A 26 55.00 -3.11 -1.46
CA GLN A 26 54.21 -4.35 -1.41
C GLN A 26 53.78 -4.70 0.03
N ILE A 27 54.65 -4.47 1.02
CA ILE A 27 54.32 -4.67 2.43
C ILE A 27 53.22 -3.71 2.89
N GLU A 28 53.26 -2.44 2.47
CA GLU A 28 52.21 -1.48 2.84
C GLU A 28 50.88 -1.79 2.16
N GLU A 29 50.89 -2.21 0.88
CA GLU A 29 49.69 -2.69 0.18
C GLU A 29 49.06 -3.90 0.89
N LEU A 30 49.89 -4.86 1.31
CA LEU A 30 49.44 -6.01 2.08
C LEU A 30 48.83 -5.61 3.43
N ARG A 31 49.44 -4.65 4.13
CA ARG A 31 48.94 -4.11 5.39
C ARG A 31 47.57 -3.44 5.23
N GLN A 32 47.39 -2.63 4.20
CA GLN A 32 46.09 -1.98 3.92
C GLN A 32 45.01 -3.01 3.55
N SER A 33 45.38 -4.07 2.84
CA SER A 33 44.48 -5.20 2.55
C SER A 33 44.05 -5.93 3.82
N ILE A 34 44.99 -6.22 4.74
CA ILE A 34 44.68 -6.85 6.03
C ILE A 34 43.76 -5.97 6.88
N LEU A 35 44.01 -4.67 6.97
CA LEU A 35 43.13 -3.73 7.70
C LEU A 35 41.72 -3.68 7.11
N SER A 36 41.58 -3.77 5.80
CA SER A 36 40.29 -3.83 5.12
C SER A 36 39.55 -5.13 5.44
N MET A 37 40.25 -6.27 5.44
CA MET A 37 39.68 -7.56 5.86
C MET A 37 39.26 -7.57 7.33
N GLN A 38 40.03 -6.93 8.23
CA GLN A 38 39.67 -6.83 9.64
C GLN A 38 38.43 -5.96 9.87
N ARG A 39 38.28 -4.86 9.13
CA ARG A 39 37.05 -4.03 9.17
C ARG A 39 35.83 -4.81 8.71
N LEU A 40 35.95 -5.57 7.62
CA LEU A 40 34.87 -6.46 7.13
C LEU A 40 34.54 -7.56 8.14
N SER A 41 35.55 -8.12 8.80
CA SER A 41 35.36 -9.10 9.88
C SER A 41 34.68 -8.51 11.12
N GLY A 42 34.97 -7.26 11.47
CA GLY A 42 34.31 -6.56 12.58
C GLY A 42 32.83 -6.32 12.30
N ILE A 43 32.51 -5.92 11.06
CA ILE A 43 31.12 -5.78 10.60
C ILE A 43 30.39 -7.13 10.69
N ALA A 44 31.03 -8.24 10.31
CA ALA A 44 30.44 -9.57 10.43
C ALA A 44 30.18 -10.03 11.88
N ALA A 45 30.90 -9.48 12.87
CA ALA A 45 30.70 -9.78 14.29
C ALA A 45 29.65 -8.87 14.96
N GLU A 46 29.47 -7.64 14.45
CA GLU A 46 28.41 -6.72 14.89
C GLU A 46 27.05 -7.01 14.25
N VAL A 47 27.02 -7.69 13.09
CA VAL A 47 25.82 -8.34 12.55
C VAL A 47 25.58 -9.63 13.35
N GLY A 48 25.40 -9.49 14.67
CA GLY A 48 24.86 -10.56 15.51
C GLY A 48 23.52 -11.00 14.95
N ASP A 49 23.23 -12.31 15.09
CA ASP A 49 22.02 -13.00 14.61
C ASP A 49 20.95 -12.04 14.09
N LEU A 50 20.98 -11.79 12.78
CA LEU A 50 19.97 -11.00 12.08
C LEU A 50 18.62 -11.59 12.47
N GLU A 51 17.91 -10.94 13.40
CA GLU A 51 16.60 -11.41 13.80
C GLU A 51 15.76 -11.49 12.54
N VAL A 52 15.14 -12.66 12.35
CA VAL A 52 14.34 -13.07 11.18
C VAL A 52 13.27 -12.03 10.79
N ASN A 53 12.96 -11.11 11.70
CA ASN A 53 11.96 -10.06 11.54
C ASN A 53 12.42 -8.83 10.73
N THR A 54 13.70 -8.73 10.34
CA THR A 54 14.24 -7.51 9.68
C THR A 54 14.31 -7.59 8.15
N VAL A 55 14.05 -8.77 7.56
CA VAL A 55 14.13 -8.99 6.11
C VAL A 55 12.72 -9.11 5.54
N SER A 56 12.26 -8.07 4.84
CA SER A 56 11.00 -8.10 4.09
C SER A 56 11.29 -8.36 2.61
N PHE A 57 10.66 -9.40 2.05
CA PHE A 57 10.67 -9.65 0.61
C PHE A 57 9.57 -8.81 -0.06
N ALA A 58 9.83 -8.28 -1.25
CA ALA A 58 8.78 -7.68 -2.08
C ALA A 58 7.78 -8.77 -2.52
N ASP A 59 6.50 -8.40 -2.72
CA ASP A 59 5.41 -9.32 -3.06
C ASP A 59 5.81 -10.32 -4.17
N GLY A 60 6.01 -11.58 -3.77
CA GLY A 60 6.27 -12.71 -4.67
C GLY A 60 7.72 -13.19 -4.82
N GLY A 61 8.72 -12.52 -4.25
CA GLY A 61 10.14 -12.71 -4.67
C GLY A 61 11.09 -13.47 -3.73
N GLY A 62 10.65 -14.05 -2.62
CA GLY A 62 11.57 -14.85 -1.82
C GLY A 62 11.02 -15.33 -0.49
N ARG A 63 11.66 -16.38 0.05
CA ARG A 63 11.34 -16.93 1.37
C ARG A 63 12.64 -17.10 2.16
N LEU A 64 12.64 -16.66 3.41
CA LEU A 64 13.62 -17.07 4.40
C LEU A 64 13.08 -18.34 5.10
N ASP A 65 13.79 -19.45 5.00
CA ASP A 65 13.49 -20.68 5.75
C ASP A 65 14.75 -21.20 6.45
N ASP A 66 14.63 -22.36 7.11
CA ASP A 66 15.71 -22.99 7.87
C ASP A 66 16.91 -23.39 6.98
N GLU A 67 16.76 -23.38 5.65
CA GLU A 67 17.82 -23.61 4.66
C GLU A 67 18.41 -22.31 4.11
N GLY A 68 17.92 -21.15 4.54
CA GLY A 68 18.40 -19.82 4.18
C GLY A 68 17.42 -19.01 3.33
N MET A 69 17.95 -18.07 2.54
CA MET A 69 17.17 -17.19 1.67
C MET A 69 17.00 -17.81 0.28
N GLN A 70 15.78 -18.17 -0.09
CA GLN A 70 15.43 -18.67 -1.42
C GLN A 70 14.89 -17.52 -2.29
N LEU A 71 15.53 -17.30 -3.45
CA LEU A 71 15.11 -16.38 -4.50
C LEU A 71 14.69 -17.21 -5.72
N PHE A 72 13.48 -16.98 -6.23
CA PHE A 72 12.81 -17.84 -7.20
C PHE A 72 12.97 -17.38 -8.65
N ASP A 73 13.28 -16.11 -8.90
CA ASP A 73 13.42 -15.59 -10.26
C ASP A 73 14.55 -14.55 -10.44
N ALA A 74 14.73 -14.14 -11.70
CA ALA A 74 15.65 -13.08 -12.05
C ALA A 74 14.93 -11.74 -11.91
N GLY A 75 15.20 -11.02 -10.82
CA GLY A 75 14.49 -9.79 -10.48
C GLY A 75 14.27 -9.63 -8.98
N ASP A 76 14.35 -10.73 -8.24
CA ASP A 76 14.26 -10.73 -6.79
C ASP A 76 15.25 -9.75 -6.15
N ALA A 77 14.74 -8.97 -5.19
CA ALA A 77 15.48 -7.94 -4.49
C ALA A 77 15.45 -8.17 -2.99
N VAL A 78 16.61 -8.04 -2.36
CA VAL A 78 16.76 -7.99 -0.91
C VAL A 78 16.79 -6.52 -0.51
N LEU A 79 15.87 -6.13 0.37
CA LEU A 79 15.81 -4.79 0.93
C LEU A 79 16.45 -4.80 2.32
N PHE A 80 17.52 -4.02 2.48
CA PHE A 80 18.10 -3.70 3.78
C PHE A 80 17.63 -2.32 4.19
N TYR A 81 17.16 -2.16 5.43
CA TYR A 81 16.79 -0.87 5.99
C TYR A 81 17.74 -0.50 7.12
N ASP A 82 18.41 0.62 6.96
CA ASP A 82 19.16 1.26 8.03
C ASP A 82 18.25 2.28 8.71
N ALA A 83 17.73 1.92 9.88
CA ALA A 83 16.84 2.79 10.66
C ALA A 83 17.54 4.06 11.15
N TYR A 84 18.85 4.02 11.36
CA TYR A 84 19.63 5.16 11.86
C TYR A 84 19.86 6.19 10.75
N ASN A 85 20.31 5.73 9.58
CA ASN A 85 20.54 6.62 8.43
C ASN A 85 19.30 6.84 7.56
N LYS A 86 18.16 6.22 7.89
CA LYS A 86 16.90 6.24 7.12
C LYS A 86 17.12 5.94 5.64
N ALA A 87 17.98 4.96 5.38
CA ALA A 87 18.38 4.55 4.06
C ALA A 87 17.96 3.11 3.78
N TYR A 88 17.55 2.87 2.56
CA TYR A 88 17.36 1.55 2.01
C TYR A 88 18.54 1.20 1.14
N ALA A 89 19.04 -0.03 1.28
CA ALA A 89 19.87 -0.64 0.26
C ALA A 89 19.05 -1.74 -0.42
N THR A 90 18.85 -1.61 -1.72
CA THR A 90 18.21 -2.63 -2.54
C THR A 90 19.30 -3.39 -3.29
N LEU A 91 19.35 -4.70 -3.07
CA LEU A 91 20.26 -5.62 -3.76
C LEU A 91 19.44 -6.53 -4.67
N SER A 92 19.54 -6.36 -5.99
CA SER A 92 18.91 -7.28 -6.95
C SER A 92 19.87 -8.41 -7.31
N LEU A 93 19.38 -9.63 -7.21
CA LEU A 93 20.18 -10.85 -7.39
C LEU A 93 19.59 -11.71 -8.52
N GLN A 94 20.47 -12.38 -9.26
CA GLN A 94 20.08 -13.39 -10.25
C GLN A 94 20.85 -14.68 -9.99
N ARG A 95 20.12 -15.79 -9.87
CA ARG A 95 20.73 -17.13 -9.88
C ARG A 95 21.25 -17.44 -11.28
N LEU A 96 22.53 -17.78 -11.39
CA LEU A 96 23.09 -18.26 -12.65
C LEU A 96 22.73 -19.73 -12.83
N THR A 97 21.94 -20.03 -13.86
CA THR A 97 21.39 -21.36 -14.14
C THR A 97 22.46 -22.45 -14.31
N ASP A 98 23.67 -22.05 -14.72
CA ASP A 98 24.74 -22.97 -15.12
C ASP A 98 25.72 -23.30 -13.99
N ALA A 99 25.56 -22.69 -12.81
CA ALA A 99 26.39 -22.96 -11.66
C ALA A 99 25.52 -23.07 -10.40
N ALA A 100 25.36 -24.31 -9.93
CA ALA A 100 24.75 -24.56 -8.63
C ALA A 100 25.51 -23.71 -7.58
N ASN A 101 24.80 -22.79 -6.94
CA ASN A 101 25.29 -21.91 -5.86
C ASN A 101 26.05 -20.64 -6.29
N VAL A 102 25.87 -20.15 -7.53
CA VAL A 102 26.38 -18.81 -7.91
C VAL A 102 25.24 -17.83 -8.10
N LEU A 103 25.24 -16.77 -7.29
CA LEU A 103 24.39 -15.59 -7.42
C LEU A 103 25.18 -14.46 -8.07
N ARG A 104 24.61 -13.81 -9.08
CA ARG A 104 25.11 -12.57 -9.66
C ARG A 104 24.34 -11.40 -9.07
N ILE A 105 25.06 -10.38 -8.59
CA ILE A 105 24.46 -9.08 -8.28
C ILE A 105 24.16 -8.37 -9.59
N LEU A 106 22.90 -8.04 -9.82
CA LEU A 106 22.46 -7.28 -10.99
C LEU A 106 22.57 -5.78 -10.74
N SER A 107 22.12 -5.34 -9.55
CA SER A 107 22.19 -3.95 -9.13
C SER A 107 22.34 -3.86 -7.61
N PHE A 108 22.98 -2.79 -7.19
CA PHE A 108 23.03 -2.35 -5.80
C PHE A 108 22.69 -0.86 -5.80
N THR A 109 21.62 -0.50 -5.11
CA THR A 109 21.17 0.89 -5.01
C THR A 109 20.99 1.23 -3.55
N ILE A 110 21.66 2.28 -3.10
CA ILE A 110 21.37 2.90 -1.81
C ILE A 110 20.47 4.10 -2.12
N SER A 111 19.25 4.08 -1.59
CA SER A 111 18.37 5.24 -1.58
C SER A 111 18.17 5.64 -0.13
N SER A 112 18.62 6.82 0.26
CA SER A 112 17.98 7.49 1.40
C SER A 112 16.49 7.64 1.06
N GLU A 113 15.60 7.62 2.06
CA GLU A 113 14.29 8.20 1.78
C GLU A 113 14.49 9.60 1.22
N ASP A 114 13.94 9.86 0.03
CA ASP A 114 13.85 11.21 -0.53
C ASP A 114 12.85 11.99 0.32
N ASN A 115 13.28 12.32 1.54
CA ASN A 115 12.61 13.29 2.36
C ASN A 115 12.85 14.62 1.69
N LEU A 116 11.80 15.18 1.10
CA LEU A 116 11.90 16.46 0.41
C LEU A 116 12.18 17.59 1.39
N ILE A 117 12.00 17.34 2.69
CA ILE A 117 12.33 18.26 3.75
C ILE A 117 13.63 17.87 4.48
N SER A 118 14.39 18.87 4.88
CA SER A 118 15.57 18.74 5.74
C SER A 118 15.20 18.86 7.22
N ASN A 119 15.94 18.16 8.08
CA ASN A 119 15.77 18.18 9.53
C ASN A 119 14.33 17.86 9.98
N GLY A 120 13.68 16.90 9.31
CA GLY A 120 12.33 16.45 9.66
C GLY A 120 12.27 15.64 10.97
N ASP A 121 13.43 15.23 11.48
CA ASP A 121 13.62 14.49 12.73
C ASP A 121 14.26 15.32 13.85
N PHE A 122 14.58 16.59 13.60
CA PHE A 122 15.04 17.53 14.63
C PHE A 122 16.36 17.13 15.33
N GLU A 123 17.13 16.19 14.78
CA GLU A 123 18.36 15.68 15.39
C GLU A 123 19.52 16.70 15.37
N THR A 124 19.37 17.82 14.65
CA THR A 124 20.32 18.94 14.73
C THR A 124 20.28 19.65 16.09
N GLY A 125 19.25 19.42 16.90
CA GLY A 125 19.04 20.10 18.19
C GLY A 125 18.48 21.50 18.07
N ASP A 126 18.09 21.92 16.87
CA ASP A 126 17.46 23.19 16.60
C ASP A 126 16.47 23.08 15.43
N LEU A 127 15.88 24.22 15.06
CA LEU A 127 14.94 24.32 13.93
C LEU A 127 15.65 24.63 12.61
N SER A 128 16.93 24.24 12.46
CA SER A 128 17.65 24.44 11.19
C SER A 128 16.86 23.87 10.01
N GLY A 129 16.75 24.65 8.94
CA GLY A 129 15.93 24.31 7.77
C GLY A 129 14.45 24.72 7.90
N TRP A 130 13.93 24.96 9.10
CA TRP A 130 12.54 25.37 9.33
C TRP A 130 12.43 26.87 9.57
N THR A 131 11.45 27.50 8.93
CA THR A 131 11.07 28.88 9.23
C THR A 131 9.95 28.90 10.26
N VAL A 132 10.20 29.46 11.44
CA VAL A 132 9.16 29.74 12.43
C VAL A 132 8.44 31.03 12.01
N THR A 133 7.16 30.90 11.65
CA THR A 133 6.38 32.03 11.08
C THR A 133 5.54 32.78 12.12
N ASP A 134 5.43 32.26 13.34
CA ASP A 134 4.84 32.97 14.48
C ASP A 134 5.95 33.46 15.43
N PRO A 135 6.19 34.77 15.58
CA PRO A 135 7.21 35.28 16.49
C PRO A 135 6.92 35.00 17.98
N ASN A 136 5.68 34.66 18.34
CA ASN A 136 5.30 34.26 19.70
C ASN A 136 5.24 32.74 19.87
N SER A 137 5.72 31.99 18.87
CA SER A 137 5.81 30.53 18.89
C SER A 137 6.51 30.04 20.15
N VAL A 138 5.88 29.09 20.83
CA VAL A 138 6.45 28.38 21.99
C VAL A 138 7.09 27.04 21.58
N LEU A 139 7.60 27.00 20.35
CA LEU A 139 8.31 25.85 19.79
C LEU A 139 9.71 25.71 20.38
N SER A 140 10.09 24.47 20.71
CA SER A 140 11.43 24.11 21.16
C SER A 140 11.77 22.70 20.68
N VAL A 141 13.05 22.37 20.56
CA VAL A 141 13.50 20.99 20.33
C VAL A 141 13.94 20.43 21.68
N ASP A 142 13.32 19.33 22.09
CA ASP A 142 13.55 18.67 23.39
C ASP A 142 14.03 17.22 23.18
N ASP A 143 14.77 16.67 24.16
CA ASP A 143 15.26 15.28 24.19
C ASP A 143 14.13 14.28 24.57
N VAL A 144 13.00 14.38 23.88
CA VAL A 144 11.76 13.66 24.19
C VAL A 144 11.12 13.07 22.92
N GLY A 145 11.89 12.99 21.83
CA GLY A 145 11.56 12.40 20.53
C GLY A 145 11.26 10.90 20.57
N VAL A 146 11.05 10.30 19.40
CA VAL A 146 10.84 8.87 19.27
C VAL A 146 12.10 8.14 19.75
N ASP A 147 11.94 7.06 20.51
CA ASP A 147 13.08 6.29 21.06
C ASP A 147 14.07 7.12 21.89
N SER A 148 13.59 8.17 22.56
CA SER A 148 14.38 9.12 23.37
C SER A 148 15.33 10.00 22.54
N SER A 149 15.04 10.19 21.25
CA SER A 149 15.75 11.11 20.38
C SER A 149 15.31 12.57 20.60
N LYS A 150 15.71 13.48 19.69
CA LYS A 150 15.20 14.85 19.71
C LYS A 150 13.84 14.93 19.02
N GLY A 151 13.02 15.87 19.45
CA GLY A 151 11.70 16.09 18.85
C GLY A 151 11.21 17.50 19.05
N LEU A 152 10.36 17.96 18.14
CA LEU A 152 9.75 19.28 18.23
C LEU A 152 8.64 19.26 19.29
N LYS A 153 8.75 20.16 20.26
CA LYS A 153 7.78 20.36 21.33
C LYS A 153 6.99 21.64 21.11
N VAL A 154 5.69 21.56 21.38
CA VAL A 154 4.78 22.69 21.51
C VAL A 154 4.16 22.66 22.91
N VAL A 155 4.20 23.78 23.63
CA VAL A 155 3.63 23.90 25.00
C VAL A 155 2.30 24.66 25.03
N SER A 156 1.66 24.65 26.21
CA SER A 156 0.30 25.14 26.46
C SER A 156 -0.02 26.49 25.82
N GLY A 157 -1.19 26.56 25.17
CA GLY A 157 -1.71 27.79 24.56
C GLY A 157 -0.90 28.24 23.33
N GLY A 158 0.08 27.44 22.94
CA GLY A 158 0.98 27.67 21.83
C GLY A 158 0.38 27.26 20.50
N VAL A 159 0.41 28.20 19.56
CA VAL A 159 0.38 27.91 18.14
C VAL A 159 1.82 27.95 17.65
N GLY A 160 2.28 26.86 17.04
CA GLY A 160 3.60 26.76 16.43
C GLY A 160 3.44 26.54 14.94
N LYS A 161 3.91 27.48 14.13
CA LYS A 161 3.84 27.35 12.67
C LYS A 161 5.24 27.28 12.10
N ILE A 162 5.58 26.11 11.54
CA ILE A 162 6.87 25.86 10.89
C ILE A 162 6.67 25.69 9.40
N LEU A 163 7.61 26.20 8.64
CA LEU A 163 7.56 26.20 7.19
C LEU A 163 8.86 25.68 6.62
N GLN A 164 8.74 24.69 5.73
CA GLN A 164 9.76 24.40 4.74
C GLN A 164 9.08 24.05 3.41
N SER A 165 9.30 24.89 2.40
CA SER A 165 8.66 24.72 1.10
C SER A 165 9.39 23.69 0.26
N THR A 166 8.65 22.76 -0.31
CA THR A 166 9.14 21.82 -1.32
C THR A 166 8.32 22.00 -2.59
N ALA A 167 8.97 22.40 -3.70
CA ALA A 167 8.29 22.56 -4.98
C ALA A 167 8.02 21.18 -5.61
N SER A 168 6.77 20.87 -5.94
CA SER A 168 6.46 19.71 -6.78
C SER A 168 5.23 19.94 -7.64
N SER A 169 5.26 19.41 -8.86
CA SER A 169 4.08 19.33 -9.74
C SER A 169 3.18 18.13 -9.43
N PHE A 170 3.39 17.47 -8.30
CA PHE A 170 2.79 16.18 -7.95
C PHE A 170 2.20 16.19 -6.54
N ALA A 171 1.38 15.19 -6.24
CA ALA A 171 0.84 14.99 -4.91
C ALA A 171 1.95 14.59 -3.93
N PHE A 172 1.75 14.85 -2.64
CA PHE A 172 2.68 14.47 -1.59
C PHE A 172 2.05 13.47 -0.62
N VAL A 173 2.89 12.60 -0.07
CA VAL A 173 2.59 11.88 1.16
C VAL A 173 3.42 12.51 2.25
N VAL A 174 2.75 12.95 3.31
CA VAL A 174 3.41 13.41 4.54
C VAL A 174 3.14 12.41 5.63
N SER A 175 4.20 11.89 6.24
CA SER A 175 4.09 11.06 7.43
C SER A 175 4.88 11.68 8.57
N PHE A 176 4.42 11.47 9.80
CA PHE A 176 5.08 11.95 10.99
C PHE A 176 4.66 11.12 12.20
N LYS A 177 5.48 11.17 13.24
CA LYS A 177 5.18 10.67 14.57
C LYS A 177 4.74 11.83 15.43
N PHE A 178 3.69 11.65 16.22
CA PHE A 178 3.26 12.68 17.16
C PHE A 178 2.77 12.06 18.47
N ARG A 179 2.87 12.84 19.54
CA ARG A 179 2.46 12.46 20.90
C ARG A 179 1.87 13.66 21.60
N VAL A 180 0.86 13.45 22.44
CA VAL A 180 0.22 14.51 23.24
C VAL A 180 0.24 14.04 24.69
N ASP A 181 1.06 14.68 25.51
CA ASP A 181 1.31 14.24 26.89
C ASP A 181 0.29 14.80 27.88
N SER A 182 -0.23 16.00 27.63
CA SER A 182 -1.21 16.67 28.48
C SER A 182 -2.18 17.53 27.68
N GLY A 183 -3.15 18.15 28.36
CA GLY A 183 -4.14 19.06 27.78
C GLY A 183 -5.41 18.37 27.30
N THR A 184 -6.21 19.05 26.48
CA THR A 184 -7.46 18.49 25.95
C THR A 184 -7.22 17.69 24.67
N TYR A 185 -6.43 18.24 23.74
CA TYR A 185 -6.02 17.60 22.50
C TYR A 185 -4.84 18.35 21.85
N GLY A 186 -4.06 17.64 21.04
CA GLY A 186 -3.10 18.22 20.11
C GLY A 186 -3.65 18.18 18.69
N LYS A 187 -3.30 19.18 17.88
CA LYS A 187 -3.71 19.27 16.48
C LYS A 187 -2.49 19.48 15.59
N VAL A 188 -2.40 18.68 14.53
CA VAL A 188 -1.41 18.84 13.47
C VAL A 188 -2.17 19.07 12.17
N LYS A 189 -1.86 20.17 11.48
CA LYS A 189 -2.35 20.48 10.15
C LYS A 189 -1.18 20.50 9.17
N VAL A 190 -1.35 19.87 8.02
CA VAL A 190 -0.36 19.89 6.95
C VAL A 190 -1.10 20.18 5.65
N GLY A 191 -0.62 21.16 4.89
CA GLY A 191 -1.24 21.49 3.62
C GLY A 191 -0.53 22.59 2.85
N ALA A 192 -0.92 22.69 1.58
CA ALA A 192 -0.69 23.84 0.73
C ALA A 192 -1.99 24.67 0.70
N GLY A 193 -1.90 25.98 0.88
CA GLY A 193 -3.03 26.91 0.71
C GLY A 193 -4.31 26.57 1.48
N PHE A 194 -5.42 26.43 0.74
CA PHE A 194 -6.78 26.44 1.30
C PHE A 194 -7.31 25.10 1.83
N TYR A 195 -6.59 23.98 1.63
CA TYR A 195 -7.10 22.65 1.98
C TYR A 195 -6.14 21.84 2.88
N PRO A 196 -5.85 22.31 4.10
CA PRO A 196 -5.03 21.54 5.02
C PRO A 196 -5.70 20.24 5.41
N LYS A 197 -4.92 19.15 5.45
CA LYS A 197 -5.29 17.93 6.16
C LYS A 197 -4.98 18.12 7.62
N GLU A 198 -5.89 17.68 8.49
CA GLU A 198 -5.73 17.82 9.92
C GLU A 198 -5.95 16.52 10.65
N VAL A 199 -5.21 16.34 11.74
CA VAL A 199 -5.45 15.31 12.74
C VAL A 199 -5.57 15.99 14.10
N THR A 200 -6.61 15.61 14.83
CA THR A 200 -6.83 16.03 16.21
C THR A 200 -6.81 14.80 17.10
N VAL A 201 -5.98 14.82 18.14
CA VAL A 201 -5.76 13.66 19.00
C VAL A 201 -5.81 14.06 20.47
N ALA A 202 -6.61 13.31 21.23
CA ALA A 202 -6.63 13.38 22.68
C ALA A 202 -5.30 12.87 23.28
N PRO A 203 -4.92 13.33 24.49
CA PRO A 203 -3.71 12.90 25.17
C PRO A 203 -3.55 11.38 25.19
N SER A 204 -2.32 10.92 24.95
CA SER A 204 -1.93 9.53 25.12
C SER A 204 -0.44 9.39 25.41
N SER A 205 -0.09 8.43 26.25
CA SER A 205 1.29 8.14 26.65
C SER A 205 2.19 7.58 25.54
N GLY A 206 1.66 7.29 24.35
CA GLY A 206 2.38 6.66 23.26
C GLY A 206 2.45 7.51 22.00
N TRP A 207 3.56 7.37 21.27
CA TRP A 207 3.73 7.90 19.92
C TRP A 207 2.74 7.26 18.95
N ARG A 208 2.17 8.08 18.07
CA ARG A 208 1.27 7.64 17.00
C ARG A 208 1.86 8.02 15.66
N SER A 209 1.69 7.16 14.67
CA SER A 209 1.99 7.47 13.27
C SER A 209 0.79 8.13 12.61
N CYS A 210 1.04 9.23 11.91
CA CYS A 210 0.09 9.83 10.99
C CYS A 210 0.63 9.79 9.57
N LEU A 211 -0.28 9.66 8.62
CA LEU A 211 -0.01 9.73 7.19
C LEU A 211 -1.11 10.54 6.52
N PHE A 212 -0.72 11.58 5.82
CA PHE A 212 -1.59 12.44 5.02
C PHE A 212 -1.22 12.33 3.55
N ASN A 213 -2.22 12.01 2.72
CA ASN A 213 -2.14 12.18 1.29
C ASN A 213 -2.61 13.59 0.96
N ILE A 214 -1.70 14.44 0.52
CA ILE A 214 -1.97 15.81 0.13
C ILE A 214 -2.00 15.84 -1.39
N VAL A 215 -3.21 16.03 -1.92
CA VAL A 215 -3.43 16.11 -3.37
C VAL A 215 -2.91 17.46 -3.85
N TYR A 216 -2.17 17.42 -4.97
CA TYR A 216 -1.66 18.59 -5.66
C TYR A 216 -2.78 19.58 -6.01
N ASP A 217 -2.63 20.83 -5.59
CA ASP A 217 -3.42 21.95 -6.09
C ASP A 217 -2.58 22.71 -7.13
N PRO A 218 -2.97 22.73 -8.42
CA PRO A 218 -2.23 23.47 -9.43
C PRO A 218 -2.17 24.98 -9.19
N ALA A 219 -3.05 25.53 -8.34
CA ALA A 219 -2.99 26.94 -7.95
C ALA A 219 -1.92 27.22 -6.87
N ASP A 220 -1.44 26.18 -6.17
CA ASP A 220 -0.45 26.27 -5.10
C ASP A 220 0.49 25.04 -5.12
N PRO A 221 1.55 25.06 -5.94
CA PRO A 221 2.41 23.89 -6.19
C PRO A 221 3.43 23.62 -5.09
N TYR A 222 3.33 24.31 -3.95
CA TYR A 222 4.27 24.20 -2.86
C TYR A 222 3.60 23.56 -1.65
N LEU A 223 4.28 22.60 -1.01
CA LEU A 223 3.90 22.21 0.35
C LEU A 223 4.32 23.33 1.28
N ASP A 224 3.43 24.31 1.41
CA ASP A 224 3.81 25.63 1.89
C ASP A 224 3.59 25.84 3.37
N GLU A 225 3.06 24.85 4.12
CA GLU A 225 2.79 25.07 5.54
C GLU A 225 2.59 23.78 6.36
N MET A 226 3.34 23.64 7.45
CA MET A 226 3.01 22.72 8.56
C MET A 226 2.63 23.53 9.80
N TYR A 227 1.41 23.31 10.27
CA TYR A 227 0.84 24.03 11.38
C TYR A 227 0.59 23.09 12.57
N LEU A 228 1.18 23.43 13.71
CA LEU A 228 1.12 22.66 14.95
C LEU A 228 0.39 23.49 16.00
N GLU A 229 -0.59 22.89 16.66
CA GLU A 229 -1.41 23.61 17.62
C GLU A 229 -1.69 22.72 18.84
N ALA A 230 -1.14 23.14 19.98
CA ALA A 230 -1.40 22.51 21.28
C ALA A 230 -2.52 23.27 22.00
N PHE A 231 -3.73 22.71 22.02
CA PHE A 231 -4.85 23.38 22.68
C PHE A 231 -4.87 23.14 24.18
N THR A 232 -4.98 24.24 24.95
CA THR A 232 -5.28 24.26 26.40
C THR A 232 -4.40 23.36 27.26
N ASP A 233 -3.40 23.92 27.95
CA ASP A 233 -2.60 23.27 29.01
C ASP A 233 -1.88 21.98 28.61
N GLY A 234 -1.75 21.78 27.29
CA GLY A 234 -1.16 20.60 26.67
C GLY A 234 0.29 20.78 26.24
N VAL A 235 1.06 19.71 26.39
CA VAL A 235 2.36 19.54 25.74
C VAL A 235 2.19 18.51 24.62
N MET A 236 2.60 18.85 23.41
CA MET A 236 2.64 17.91 22.29
C MET A 236 4.04 17.86 21.68
N TYR A 237 4.34 16.71 21.10
CA TYR A 237 5.59 16.41 20.45
C TYR A 237 5.33 15.94 19.02
N ILE A 238 6.18 16.35 18.10
CA ILE A 238 6.24 15.84 16.74
C ILE A 238 7.68 15.45 16.40
N ASP A 239 7.82 14.40 15.60
CA ASP A 239 9.11 13.87 15.20
C ASP A 239 8.96 13.05 13.91
N ASN A 240 10.06 12.71 13.25
CA ASN A 240 10.16 11.86 12.09
C ASN A 240 9.21 12.31 10.95
N ILE A 241 9.21 13.61 10.67
CA ILE A 241 8.46 14.18 9.55
C ILE A 241 9.16 13.76 8.25
N LEU A 242 8.41 13.09 7.41
CA LEU A 242 8.83 12.63 6.10
C LEU A 242 7.83 13.15 5.07
N VAL A 243 8.33 13.90 4.09
CA VAL A 243 7.57 14.40 2.95
C VAL A 243 8.10 13.72 1.70
N ARG A 244 7.23 12.99 1.00
CA ARG A 244 7.59 12.27 -0.22
C ARG A 244 6.72 12.73 -1.38
N GLN A 245 7.33 12.87 -2.55
CA GLN A 245 6.58 13.05 -3.78
C GLN A 245 5.91 11.73 -4.18
N VAL A 246 4.67 11.80 -4.66
CA VAL A 246 4.01 10.66 -5.29
C VAL A 246 3.74 10.94 -6.75
N ASN A 247 4.35 10.15 -7.62
CA ASN A 247 4.10 10.23 -9.06
C ASN A 247 2.64 9.80 -9.33
N SER A 248 1.88 10.70 -9.94
CA SER A 248 0.41 10.73 -9.97
C SER A 248 -0.28 9.64 -10.81
N SER A 249 0.41 8.57 -11.22
CA SER A 249 -0.17 7.54 -12.10
C SER A 249 -0.96 6.44 -11.37
N SER A 250 -1.01 6.41 -10.03
CA SER A 250 -1.48 5.19 -9.33
C SER A 250 -2.10 5.41 -7.94
N PHE A 251 -3.08 6.30 -7.78
CA PHE A 251 -3.96 6.25 -6.61
C PHE A 251 -5.35 5.75 -7.00
N GLY A 252 -5.59 4.46 -6.79
CA GLY A 252 -6.92 3.99 -6.40
C GLY A 252 -7.07 4.21 -4.90
N ALA A 253 -7.40 5.43 -4.47
CA ALA A 253 -7.60 5.70 -3.05
C ALA A 253 -8.92 5.06 -2.59
N VAL A 254 -8.84 4.10 -1.66
CA VAL A 254 -10.02 3.60 -0.95
C VAL A 254 -10.23 4.51 0.27
N GLU A 255 -11.12 5.48 0.14
CA GLU A 255 -11.51 6.35 1.25
C GLU A 255 -12.54 5.65 2.14
N ILE A 256 -12.13 5.29 3.36
CA ILE A 256 -13.05 4.78 4.39
C ILE A 256 -13.47 5.97 5.25
N SER A 257 -14.56 6.62 4.86
CA SER A 257 -15.20 7.65 5.69
C SER A 257 -16.06 7.00 6.77
N SER A 258 -16.31 7.70 7.87
CA SER A 258 -17.21 7.27 8.97
C SER A 258 -18.66 7.02 8.54
N GLY A 259 -19.00 7.24 7.26
CA GLY A 259 -20.29 6.94 6.63
C GLY A 259 -20.32 5.69 5.74
N GLY A 260 -19.25 4.89 5.70
CA GLY A 260 -19.15 3.67 4.90
C GLY A 260 -18.18 3.79 3.71
N LEU A 261 -17.84 2.63 3.15
CA LEU A 261 -16.96 2.46 2.01
C LEU A 261 -17.62 3.03 0.74
N ARG A 262 -17.26 4.26 0.35
CA ARG A 262 -17.71 4.87 -0.91
C ARG A 262 -16.60 4.75 -1.94
N VAL A 263 -16.75 3.80 -2.86
CA VAL A 263 -15.85 3.68 -4.01
C VAL A 263 -16.26 4.73 -5.04
N VAL A 264 -15.51 5.84 -5.06
CA VAL A 264 -15.70 6.94 -6.02
C VAL A 264 -14.92 6.55 -7.28
N GLU A 265 -15.57 5.77 -8.14
CA GLU A 265 -15.09 5.32 -9.45
C GLU A 265 -13.96 4.28 -9.45
N GLY A 266 -14.14 3.20 -10.23
CA GLY A 266 -13.22 2.07 -10.31
C GLY A 266 -13.62 0.91 -9.39
N SER A 267 -13.64 -0.30 -9.93
CA SER A 267 -13.96 -1.54 -9.21
C SER A 267 -13.13 -1.73 -7.92
N LEU A 268 -13.76 -2.23 -6.84
CA LEU A 268 -13.06 -2.73 -5.65
C LEU A 268 -12.27 -3.99 -6.03
N SER A 269 -11.02 -3.81 -6.44
CA SER A 269 -10.07 -4.91 -6.64
C SER A 269 -9.45 -5.25 -5.29
N ALA A 270 -9.93 -6.30 -4.63
CA ALA A 270 -9.18 -6.94 -3.55
C ALA A 270 -8.06 -7.80 -4.15
N GLY A 271 -7.09 -7.14 -4.80
CA GLY A 271 -5.89 -7.80 -5.27
C GLY A 271 -4.98 -8.14 -4.10
N GLY A 272 -4.81 -9.43 -3.82
CA GLY A 272 -3.61 -9.95 -3.13
C GLY A 272 -3.69 -10.26 -1.64
N PHE A 273 -4.59 -9.66 -0.84
CA PHE A 273 -4.44 -9.73 0.64
C PHE A 273 -5.32 -10.73 1.41
N LEU A 274 -6.03 -11.66 0.77
CA LEU A 274 -6.97 -12.55 1.47
C LEU A 274 -6.60 -14.04 1.32
N ALA A 275 -5.45 -14.43 1.88
CA ALA A 275 -5.08 -15.83 2.08
C ALA A 275 -5.75 -16.47 3.33
N HIS A 276 -6.66 -15.76 4.00
CA HIS A 276 -7.51 -16.26 5.08
C HIS A 276 -8.98 -15.92 4.79
N PRO A 277 -9.98 -16.69 5.28
CA PRO A 277 -11.40 -16.46 5.02
C PRO A 277 -11.82 -15.12 5.64
N SER A 278 -11.58 -14.05 4.90
CA SER A 278 -11.73 -12.70 5.37
C SER A 278 -13.15 -12.27 5.06
N CYS A 279 -13.96 -12.11 6.10
CA CYS A 279 -15.28 -11.55 5.97
C CYS A 279 -15.17 -10.05 5.68
N ILE A 280 -15.92 -9.57 4.67
CA ILE A 280 -16.14 -8.14 4.49
C ILE A 280 -17.15 -7.71 5.56
N TRP A 281 -16.70 -6.93 6.54
CA TRP A 281 -17.60 -6.36 7.55
C TRP A 281 -18.20 -5.05 7.03
N LEU A 282 -19.49 -5.08 6.70
CA LEU A 282 -20.23 -3.90 6.27
C LEU A 282 -20.90 -3.28 7.51
N GLY A 283 -20.22 -2.35 8.17
CA GLY A 283 -20.80 -1.55 9.25
C GLY A 283 -21.80 -0.54 8.70
N GLY A 284 -23.11 -0.76 8.89
CA GLY A 284 -24.16 0.21 8.52
C GLY A 284 -25.34 -0.41 7.76
N ARG A 285 -26.21 0.45 7.21
CA ARG A 285 -27.32 0.03 6.35
C ARG A 285 -26.78 -0.26 4.95
N THR A 286 -26.73 -1.53 4.57
CA THR A 286 -26.43 -1.93 3.20
C THR A 286 -27.72 -1.94 2.37
N ALA A 287 -27.70 -1.29 1.21
CA ALA A 287 -28.80 -1.33 0.24
C ALA A 287 -28.26 -1.65 -1.15
N PHE A 288 -29.02 -2.42 -1.92
CA PHE A 288 -28.75 -2.57 -3.35
C PHE A 288 -29.04 -1.24 -4.06
N SER A 289 -28.16 -0.82 -4.97
CA SER A 289 -28.45 0.24 -5.94
C SER A 289 -29.16 -0.35 -7.17
N GLY A 290 -29.87 0.48 -7.95
CA GLY A 290 -30.56 -0.01 -9.15
C GLY A 290 -31.65 -1.05 -8.82
N VAL A 291 -32.55 -0.74 -7.89
CA VAL A 291 -33.65 -1.64 -7.54
C VAL A 291 -34.81 -1.43 -8.51
N VAL A 292 -35.16 -2.46 -9.28
CA VAL A 292 -36.34 -2.45 -10.16
C VAL A 292 -37.47 -3.24 -9.50
N SER A 293 -38.65 -2.63 -9.45
CA SER A 293 -39.88 -3.28 -8.96
C SER A 293 -40.82 -3.53 -10.13
N ASP A 294 -41.35 -4.75 -10.24
CA ASP A 294 -42.27 -5.10 -11.32
C ASP A 294 -43.32 -6.13 -10.86
N THR A 295 -44.45 -6.21 -11.57
CA THR A 295 -45.62 -7.05 -11.25
C THR A 295 -46.06 -7.85 -12.49
N PRO A 296 -45.29 -8.86 -12.91
CA PRO A 296 -45.64 -9.66 -14.09
C PRO A 296 -46.93 -10.46 -13.87
N THR A 297 -47.75 -10.55 -14.92
CA THR A 297 -49.03 -11.27 -14.91
C THR A 297 -48.93 -12.53 -15.77
N GLY A 298 -48.31 -13.58 -15.22
CA GLY A 298 -48.15 -14.88 -15.88
C GLY A 298 -46.72 -15.19 -16.32
N ARG A 299 -46.56 -16.20 -17.17
CA ARG A 299 -45.24 -16.70 -17.60
C ARG A 299 -44.47 -15.62 -18.38
N GLN A 300 -43.22 -15.41 -18.00
CA GLN A 300 -42.29 -14.47 -18.61
C GLN A 300 -41.14 -15.22 -19.26
N ASP A 301 -40.98 -15.03 -20.57
CA ASP A 301 -39.83 -15.52 -21.31
C ASP A 301 -38.86 -14.38 -21.62
N ASN A 302 -37.55 -14.64 -21.49
CA ASN A 302 -36.50 -13.62 -21.63
C ASN A 302 -36.83 -12.33 -20.84
N TYR A 303 -37.17 -12.48 -19.57
CA TYR A 303 -37.76 -11.41 -18.77
C TYR A 303 -36.83 -10.20 -18.68
N SER A 304 -37.34 -9.03 -19.09
CA SER A 304 -36.62 -7.75 -19.20
C SER A 304 -37.52 -6.61 -18.70
N PRO A 305 -37.69 -6.43 -17.39
CA PRO A 305 -38.48 -5.31 -16.87
C PRO A 305 -37.83 -3.98 -17.24
N THR A 306 -38.61 -2.89 -17.21
CA THR A 306 -38.09 -1.55 -17.48
C THR A 306 -36.89 -1.23 -16.58
N ASN A 307 -35.82 -0.70 -17.16
CA ASN A 307 -34.53 -0.42 -16.52
C ASN A 307 -33.76 -1.66 -16.03
N PHE A 308 -34.05 -2.86 -16.55
CA PHE A 308 -33.29 -4.05 -16.18
C PHE A 308 -31.79 -3.89 -16.44
N GLY A 309 -31.37 -3.17 -17.48
CA GLY A 309 -29.95 -2.98 -17.79
C GLY A 309 -29.10 -2.35 -16.68
N SER A 310 -29.69 -1.52 -15.81
CA SER A 310 -29.01 -0.89 -14.68
C SER A 310 -29.34 -1.53 -13.33
N ALA A 311 -30.11 -2.62 -13.32
CA ALA A 311 -30.65 -3.19 -12.09
C ALA A 311 -29.68 -4.14 -11.38
N ASN A 312 -29.48 -4.01 -10.06
CA ASN A 312 -28.77 -5.04 -9.26
C ASN A 312 -29.73 -5.85 -8.39
N ALA A 313 -30.99 -5.42 -8.28
CA ALA A 313 -32.04 -6.17 -7.62
C ALA A 313 -33.38 -6.06 -8.37
N LEU A 314 -34.08 -7.19 -8.47
CA LEU A 314 -35.43 -7.30 -9.01
C LEU A 314 -36.39 -7.64 -7.86
N LEU A 315 -37.29 -6.71 -7.52
CA LEU A 315 -38.37 -6.94 -6.56
C LEU A 315 -39.65 -7.28 -7.33
N ILE A 316 -39.89 -8.57 -7.51
CA ILE A 316 -40.97 -9.06 -8.35
C ILE A 316 -42.18 -9.38 -7.46
N ASN A 317 -43.35 -8.89 -7.85
CA ASN A 317 -44.62 -9.10 -7.15
C ASN A 317 -45.60 -9.90 -8.02
N PRO A 318 -45.68 -11.23 -7.90
CA PRO A 318 -46.74 -11.99 -8.53
C PRO A 318 -48.05 -11.71 -7.77
N SER A 319 -48.95 -10.93 -8.36
CA SER A 319 -50.14 -10.41 -7.65
C SER A 319 -51.40 -11.25 -7.86
N ILE A 320 -51.48 -12.03 -8.93
CA ILE A 320 -52.70 -12.77 -9.33
C ILE A 320 -52.50 -14.29 -9.44
N ALA A 321 -51.27 -14.75 -9.64
CA ALA A 321 -50.90 -16.16 -9.75
C ALA A 321 -49.38 -16.31 -9.58
N SER A 322 -48.92 -17.54 -9.36
CA SER A 322 -47.49 -17.86 -9.42
C SER A 322 -46.95 -17.55 -10.82
N VAL A 323 -45.80 -16.88 -10.88
CA VAL A 323 -45.17 -16.46 -12.13
C VAL A 323 -43.97 -17.36 -12.43
N THR A 324 -43.91 -17.86 -13.66
CA THR A 324 -42.75 -18.62 -14.16
C THR A 324 -41.87 -17.70 -15.00
N ILE A 325 -40.59 -17.59 -14.65
CA ILE A 325 -39.57 -16.88 -15.43
C ILE A 325 -38.64 -17.94 -16.02
N THR A 326 -38.53 -17.96 -17.35
CA THR A 326 -37.73 -18.97 -18.06
C THR A 326 -36.31 -18.53 -18.41
N GLY A 327 -36.06 -17.22 -18.35
CA GLY A 327 -34.76 -16.60 -18.53
C GLY A 327 -34.77 -15.11 -18.20
N LEU A 328 -33.60 -14.50 -18.05
CA LEU A 328 -33.42 -13.05 -17.88
C LEU A 328 -32.65 -12.47 -19.06
N ASP A 329 -33.09 -11.32 -19.55
CA ASP A 329 -32.51 -10.68 -20.73
C ASP A 329 -31.07 -10.18 -20.51
N ALA A 330 -30.10 -10.88 -21.10
CA ALA A 330 -28.70 -10.51 -21.04
C ALA A 330 -28.30 -9.44 -22.08
N ALA A 331 -29.19 -9.03 -22.99
CA ALA A 331 -28.87 -8.14 -24.11
C ALA A 331 -28.79 -6.64 -23.77
N TRP A 332 -28.79 -6.28 -22.48
CA TRP A 332 -28.77 -4.89 -22.03
C TRP A 332 -27.46 -4.13 -22.35
N ALA A 333 -26.37 -4.84 -22.66
CA ALA A 333 -25.13 -4.23 -23.12
C ALA A 333 -24.95 -4.56 -24.62
N THR A 334 -24.96 -3.52 -25.46
CA THR A 334 -24.86 -3.60 -26.92
C THR A 334 -23.55 -4.20 -27.43
N THR A 335 -22.56 -4.40 -26.55
CA THR A 335 -21.19 -4.81 -26.90
C THR A 335 -20.69 -5.89 -25.96
N TYR A 336 -21.50 -6.93 -25.70
CA TYR A 336 -21.28 -8.01 -24.73
C TYR A 336 -21.73 -7.65 -23.30
N PRO A 337 -22.65 -8.42 -22.68
CA PRO A 337 -22.91 -8.29 -21.24
C PRO A 337 -21.61 -8.53 -20.47
N PRO A 338 -21.15 -7.60 -19.61
CA PRO A 338 -19.95 -7.78 -18.82
C PRO A 338 -20.05 -9.09 -18.01
N GLN A 339 -18.98 -9.89 -18.06
CA GLN A 339 -18.86 -11.11 -17.27
C GLN A 339 -18.99 -10.78 -15.78
N GLY A 340 -19.71 -11.62 -15.03
CA GLY A 340 -19.78 -11.49 -13.57
C GLY A 340 -20.89 -10.59 -13.02
N ARG A 341 -21.78 -10.06 -13.87
CA ARG A 341 -22.95 -9.31 -13.36
C ARG A 341 -23.79 -10.21 -12.43
N SER A 342 -24.08 -9.71 -11.23
CA SER A 342 -24.94 -10.38 -10.26
C SER A 342 -26.26 -9.64 -10.09
N VAL A 343 -27.36 -10.37 -9.99
CA VAL A 343 -28.71 -9.83 -9.79
C VAL A 343 -29.38 -10.57 -8.65
N PHE A 344 -29.90 -9.83 -7.67
CA PHE A 344 -30.74 -10.39 -6.61
C PHE A 344 -32.21 -10.39 -7.04
N ILE A 345 -32.81 -11.57 -7.18
CA ILE A 345 -34.23 -11.73 -7.53
C ILE A 345 -35.00 -12.02 -6.24
N PHE A 346 -35.92 -11.12 -5.88
CA PHE A 346 -36.70 -11.22 -4.64
C PHE A 346 -38.20 -11.27 -4.93
N ASN A 347 -38.87 -12.28 -4.38
CA ASN A 347 -40.32 -12.36 -4.40
C ASN A 347 -40.89 -11.48 -3.28
N ARG A 348 -41.30 -10.26 -3.63
CA ARG A 348 -41.93 -9.34 -2.69
C ARG A 348 -43.44 -9.57 -2.52
N GLY A 349 -44.01 -10.52 -3.27
CA GLY A 349 -45.41 -10.90 -3.15
C GLY A 349 -45.70 -11.53 -1.79
N THR A 350 -46.99 -11.68 -1.48
CA THR A 350 -47.46 -12.23 -0.19
C THR A 350 -48.04 -13.64 -0.32
N THR A 351 -48.50 -14.02 -1.52
CA THR A 351 -49.32 -15.23 -1.72
C THR A 351 -48.72 -16.21 -2.72
N TYR A 352 -48.16 -15.70 -3.81
CA TYR A 352 -47.79 -16.50 -4.98
C TYR A 352 -46.27 -16.69 -5.10
N ASN A 353 -45.86 -17.81 -5.69
CA ASN A 353 -44.44 -18.14 -5.87
C ASN A 353 -43.88 -17.55 -7.16
N LEU A 354 -42.56 -17.34 -7.20
CA LEU A 354 -41.80 -17.22 -8.45
C LEU A 354 -41.14 -18.56 -8.78
N LEU A 355 -41.27 -19.03 -10.01
CA LEU A 355 -40.58 -20.21 -10.51
C LEU A 355 -39.51 -19.77 -11.52
N LEU A 356 -38.25 -20.06 -11.24
CA LEU A 356 -37.18 -19.96 -12.23
C LEU A 356 -36.98 -21.32 -12.88
N ARG A 357 -37.13 -21.40 -14.21
CA ARG A 357 -36.96 -22.68 -14.93
C ARG A 357 -35.52 -22.87 -15.37
N ASN A 358 -34.95 -24.02 -15.03
CA ASN A 358 -33.62 -24.41 -15.46
C ASN A 358 -33.61 -24.78 -16.95
N GLU A 359 -32.63 -24.26 -17.69
CA GLU A 359 -32.33 -24.54 -19.09
C GLU A 359 -33.56 -24.57 -20.01
N ASN A 360 -34.50 -23.64 -19.81
CA ASN A 360 -35.74 -23.64 -20.56
C ASN A 360 -35.48 -23.27 -22.03
N VAL A 361 -35.71 -24.22 -22.92
CA VAL A 361 -35.44 -24.07 -24.36
C VAL A 361 -36.25 -22.98 -25.05
N ASN A 362 -37.34 -22.51 -24.43
CA ASN A 362 -38.13 -21.41 -24.98
C ASN A 362 -37.41 -20.06 -24.84
N SER A 363 -36.51 -19.91 -23.87
CA SER A 363 -35.68 -18.69 -23.75
C SER A 363 -34.52 -18.73 -24.73
N SER A 364 -34.08 -17.54 -25.15
CA SER A 364 -32.84 -17.36 -25.90
C SER A 364 -31.67 -17.94 -25.12
N GLU A 365 -30.72 -18.59 -25.79
CA GLU A 365 -29.64 -19.34 -25.13
C GLU A 365 -28.92 -18.51 -24.07
N GLY A 366 -28.47 -17.30 -24.43
CA GLY A 366 -27.79 -16.38 -23.51
C GLY A 366 -28.61 -15.98 -22.29
N ASN A 367 -29.94 -16.09 -22.33
CA ASN A 367 -30.83 -15.63 -21.28
C ASN A 367 -31.24 -16.75 -20.30
N ARG A 368 -30.94 -18.01 -20.61
CA ARG A 368 -31.38 -19.16 -19.81
C ARG A 368 -30.71 -19.20 -18.44
N PHE A 369 -31.43 -19.75 -17.47
CA PHE A 369 -30.87 -20.13 -16.18
C PHE A 369 -30.19 -21.51 -16.29
N ALA A 370 -28.97 -21.64 -15.78
CA ALA A 370 -28.22 -22.88 -15.62
C ALA A 370 -28.03 -23.17 -14.12
N ILE A 371 -29.16 -23.38 -13.44
CA ILE A 371 -29.30 -23.46 -11.97
C ILE A 371 -29.42 -24.91 -11.46
N GLY A 372 -29.22 -25.90 -12.33
CA GLY A 372 -29.24 -27.34 -12.01
C GLY A 372 -30.65 -27.93 -11.98
N THR A 373 -31.56 -27.29 -11.25
CA THR A 373 -32.99 -27.66 -11.19
C THR A 373 -33.86 -26.41 -11.15
N ASP A 374 -35.15 -26.55 -11.44
CA ASP A 374 -36.09 -25.44 -11.26
C ASP A 374 -36.06 -24.95 -9.81
N ILE A 375 -36.03 -23.62 -9.62
CA ILE A 375 -36.04 -22.99 -8.31
C ILE A 375 -37.43 -22.37 -8.09
N THR A 376 -38.05 -22.72 -6.96
CA THR A 376 -39.26 -22.05 -6.47
C THR A 376 -38.84 -21.05 -5.39
N ILE A 377 -39.17 -19.77 -5.57
CA ILE A 377 -38.92 -18.68 -4.62
C ILE A 377 -40.26 -18.31 -3.96
N PRO A 378 -40.51 -18.74 -2.71
CA PRO A 378 -41.71 -18.37 -1.96
C PRO A 378 -41.80 -16.87 -1.68
N PRO A 379 -42.99 -16.36 -1.31
CA PRO A 379 -43.16 -15.02 -0.74
C PRO A 379 -42.10 -14.68 0.31
N GLY A 380 -41.48 -13.50 0.19
CA GLY A 380 -40.47 -13.00 1.14
C GLY A 380 -39.10 -13.67 1.03
N ARG A 381 -38.84 -14.47 -0.02
CA ARG A 381 -37.55 -15.10 -0.30
C ARG A 381 -36.94 -14.54 -1.58
N GLY A 382 -35.65 -14.78 -1.76
CA GLY A 382 -34.94 -14.40 -2.98
C GLY A 382 -33.78 -15.34 -3.28
N VAL A 383 -33.22 -15.18 -4.49
CA VAL A 383 -32.05 -15.90 -4.96
C VAL A 383 -31.12 -14.90 -5.66
N MET A 384 -29.82 -15.05 -5.44
CA MET A 384 -28.82 -14.32 -6.21
C MET A 384 -28.37 -15.17 -7.40
N VAL A 385 -28.45 -14.58 -8.59
CA VAL A 385 -27.92 -15.17 -9.81
C VAL A 385 -26.75 -14.35 -10.33
N TRP A 386 -25.79 -14.98 -10.98
CA TRP A 386 -24.69 -14.32 -11.66
C TRP A 386 -24.59 -14.75 -13.11
N TYR A 387 -24.22 -13.80 -13.97
CA TYR A 387 -24.10 -14.02 -15.40
C TYR A 387 -22.69 -14.48 -15.76
N ARG A 388 -22.60 -15.68 -16.34
CA ARG A 388 -21.37 -16.17 -16.96
C ARG A 388 -21.42 -15.85 -18.44
N ASN A 389 -20.61 -14.89 -18.87
CA ASN A 389 -20.32 -14.65 -20.28
C ASN A 389 -19.10 -15.48 -20.68
N THR A 390 -19.22 -16.29 -21.73
CA THR A 390 -18.14 -17.13 -22.28
C THR A 390 -17.68 -16.66 -23.66
N GLY A 391 -18.04 -15.45 -24.09
CA GLY A 391 -17.76 -14.91 -25.42
C GLY A 391 -18.69 -15.42 -26.53
N SER A 392 -19.63 -16.32 -26.22
CA SER A 392 -20.67 -16.79 -27.15
C SER A 392 -22.03 -16.84 -26.46
N SER A 393 -23.11 -16.50 -27.18
CA SER A 393 -24.48 -16.60 -26.66
C SER A 393 -24.89 -18.04 -26.35
N ALA A 394 -24.32 -19.02 -27.06
CA ALA A 394 -24.67 -20.43 -26.92
C ALA A 394 -24.29 -21.02 -25.56
N THR A 395 -23.22 -20.53 -24.94
CA THR A 395 -22.70 -21.05 -23.66
C THR A 395 -22.80 -20.05 -22.51
N SER A 396 -23.27 -18.83 -22.76
CA SER A 396 -23.53 -17.85 -21.70
C SER A 396 -24.87 -18.11 -21.00
N ARG A 397 -24.90 -18.04 -19.66
CA ARG A 397 -26.04 -18.43 -18.83
C ARG A 397 -26.06 -17.67 -17.50
N TRP A 398 -27.25 -17.58 -16.88
CA TRP A 398 -27.41 -17.15 -15.49
C TRP A 398 -27.29 -18.33 -14.52
N LEU A 399 -26.44 -18.22 -13.50
CA LEU A 399 -26.12 -19.29 -12.56
C LEU A 399 -26.53 -18.88 -11.15
N ALA A 400 -26.94 -19.82 -10.30
CA ALA A 400 -27.22 -19.53 -8.89
C ALA A 400 -25.93 -19.50 -8.07
N LEU A 401 -25.80 -18.56 -7.13
CA LEU A 401 -24.60 -18.40 -6.31
C LEU A 401 -24.60 -19.26 -5.03
N SER A 402 -25.77 -19.73 -4.60
CA SER A 402 -26.01 -20.87 -3.72
C SER A 402 -27.52 -21.06 -3.64
N VAL A 403 -28.01 -22.29 -3.59
CA VAL A 403 -29.44 -22.59 -3.41
C VAL A 403 -29.69 -23.02 -1.97
#